data_AF-A0A820IR58-F1
#
_entry.id   AF-A0A820IR58-F1
#
_cell.length_a   1.000
_cell.length_b   1.000
_cell.length_c   1.000
_cell.angle_alpha   90.00
_cell.angle_beta   90.00
_cell.angle_gamma   90.00
#
_symmetry.space_group_name_H-M   'P 1'
#
loop_
_entity.id
_entity.type
_entity.pdbx_description
1 polymer ?
#
loop_
_entity_poly.entity_id
_entity_poly.type
_entity_poly.pdbx_seq_one_letter_code
_entity_poly.pdbx_strand_id
1 'polypeptide(L)'
;MIRLIQRLLKYTSIKHIDYQLLIDILGKLREIAKKKKLNEQSRKTEKHLSMFNIVHIIDNCRSEFLAAHHDYIKKFQVIELQQELTTIQLHITHFL
;
A
#
# COMPACT_ATOMS: atom_id res chain seq x y z
N MET A 1 2.96 -11.38 -16.08
CA MET A 1 2.12 -11.13 -17.27
C MET A 1 2.87 -10.41 -18.40
N ILE A 2 3.38 -9.18 -18.22
CA ILE A 2 4.11 -8.42 -19.29
C ILE A 2 5.26 -9.24 -19.94
N ARG A 3 6.07 -9.94 -19.13
CA ARG A 3 7.19 -10.77 -19.60
C ARG A 3 6.77 -11.93 -20.51
N LEU A 4 5.56 -12.47 -20.33
CA LEU A 4 5.04 -13.56 -21.16
C LEU A 4 4.67 -13.05 -22.56
N ILE A 5 3.98 -11.90 -22.64
CA ILE A 5 3.58 -11.30 -23.92
C ILE A 5 4.81 -10.82 -24.69
N GLN A 6 5.83 -10.30 -24.01
CA GLN A 6 7.13 -9.97 -24.63
C GLN A 6 7.81 -11.19 -25.26
N ARG A 7 7.74 -12.35 -24.59
CA ARG A 7 8.27 -13.59 -25.15
C ARG A 7 7.44 -14.04 -26.35
N LEU A 8 6.11 -13.99 -26.25
CA LEU A 8 5.22 -14.37 -27.35
C LEU A 8 5.52 -13.53 -28.60
N LEU A 9 5.59 -12.21 -28.46
CA LEU A 9 5.91 -11.28 -29.55
C LEU A 9 7.27 -11.57 -30.21
N LYS A 10 8.26 -12.05 -29.45
CA LYS A 10 9.59 -12.43 -29.99
C LYS A 10 9.52 -13.62 -30.95
N TYR A 11 8.54 -14.50 -30.79
CA TYR A 11 8.32 -15.68 -31.62
C TYR A 11 7.17 -15.52 -32.62
N THR A 12 6.46 -14.40 -32.60
CA THR A 12 5.38 -14.09 -33.55
C THR A 12 5.93 -13.29 -34.73
N SER A 13 5.69 -13.76 -35.95
CA SER A 13 6.07 -13.05 -37.18
C SER A 13 5.27 -11.75 -37.34
N ILE A 14 5.89 -10.72 -37.92
CA ILE A 14 5.25 -9.41 -38.20
C ILE A 14 4.02 -9.55 -39.10
N LYS A 15 3.99 -10.57 -39.98
CA LYS A 15 2.86 -10.86 -40.87
C LYS A 15 1.70 -11.59 -40.17
N HIS A 16 1.91 -12.04 -38.93
CA HIS A 16 0.88 -12.72 -38.17
C HIS A 16 -0.17 -11.72 -37.70
N ILE A 17 -1.44 -12.09 -37.75
CA ILE A 17 -2.56 -11.20 -37.42
C ILE A 17 -2.48 -10.70 -35.97
N ASP A 18 -1.98 -11.56 -35.07
CA ASP A 18 -1.80 -11.22 -33.66
C ASP A 18 -0.61 -10.30 -33.37
N TYR A 19 0.29 -10.06 -34.33
CA TYR A 19 1.50 -9.29 -34.05
C TYR A 19 1.16 -7.88 -33.56
N GLN A 20 0.21 -7.21 -34.20
CA GLN A 20 -0.23 -5.89 -33.74
C GLN A 20 -1.06 -5.93 -32.46
N LEU A 21 -1.93 -6.93 -32.31
CA LEU A 21 -2.70 -7.12 -31.09
C LEU A 21 -1.79 -7.29 -29.86
N LEU A 22 -0.69 -8.02 -30.01
CA LEU A 22 0.30 -8.23 -28.96
C LEU A 22 1.03 -6.94 -28.59
N ILE A 23 1.37 -6.10 -29.57
CA ILE A 23 1.98 -4.78 -29.33
C ILE A 23 1.02 -3.89 -28.54
N ASP A 24 -0.24 -3.81 -28.96
CA ASP A 24 -1.26 -2.98 -28.33
C ASP A 24 -1.53 -3.41 -26.89
N ILE A 25 -1.67 -4.70 -26.64
CA ILE A 25 -1.88 -5.26 -25.30
C ILE A 25 -0.67 -4.95 -24.40
N LEU A 26 0.54 -5.05 -24.93
CA LEU A 26 1.77 -4.79 -24.19
C LEU A 26 1.91 -3.31 -23.82
N GLY A 27 1.48 -2.41 -24.71
CA GLY A 27 1.33 -0.97 -24.44
C GLY A 27 0.34 -0.71 -23.30
N LYS A 28 -0.88 -1.23 -23.41
CA LYS A 28 -1.93 -1.08 -22.38
C LYS A 28 -1.50 -1.63 -21.02
N LEU A 29 -0.85 -2.79 -20.97
CA LEU A 29 -0.38 -3.36 -19.71
C LEU A 29 0.74 -2.54 -19.06
N ARG A 30 1.62 -1.91 -19.86
CA ARG A 30 2.65 -1.01 -19.34
C ARG A 30 2.05 0.25 -18.75
N GLU A 31 1.06 0.84 -19.41
CA GLU A 31 0.30 1.98 -18.88
C GLU A 31 -0.36 1.64 -17.55
N ILE A 32 -1.09 0.51 -17.48
CA ILE A 32 -1.73 0.06 -16.24
C ILE A 32 -0.70 -0.17 -15.13
N ALA A 33 0.45 -0.78 -15.46
CA ALA A 33 1.52 -1.00 -14.49
C ALA A 33 2.13 0.31 -13.99
N LYS A 34 2.29 1.32 -14.86
CA LYS A 34 2.76 2.66 -14.51
C LYS A 34 1.73 3.38 -13.62
N LYS A 35 0.45 3.33 -13.98
CA LYS A 35 -0.65 3.92 -13.20
C LYS A 35 -0.77 3.27 -11.82
N LYS A 36 -0.62 1.95 -11.72
CA LYS A 36 -0.60 1.24 -10.42
C LYS A 36 0.58 1.70 -9.55
N LYS A 37 1.77 1.87 -10.12
CA LYS A 37 2.93 2.38 -9.37
C LYS A 37 2.72 3.81 -8.87
N LEU A 38 2.14 4.68 -9.69
CA LEU A 38 1.77 6.04 -9.30
C LEU A 38 0.76 6.03 -8.14
N ASN A 39 -0.31 5.24 -8.26
CA ASN A 39 -1.31 5.12 -7.20
C ASN A 39 -0.73 4.54 -5.91
N GLU A 40 0.20 3.58 -5.98
CA GLU A 40 0.84 3.02 -4.78
C GLU A 40 1.75 4.05 -4.10
N GLN A 41 2.45 4.88 -4.86
CA GLN A 41 3.27 5.98 -4.31
C GLN A 41 2.37 7.00 -3.60
N SER A 42 1.28 7.44 -4.22
CA SER A 42 0.30 8.33 -3.58
C SER A 42 -0.28 7.71 -2.31
N ARG A 43 -0.67 6.43 -2.36
CA ARG A 43 -1.20 5.70 -1.19
C ARG A 43 -0.17 5.61 -0.05
N LYS A 44 1.12 5.43 -0.37
CA LYS A 44 2.19 5.43 0.64
C LYS A 44 2.35 6.79 1.30
N THR A 45 2.30 7.88 0.53
CA THR A 45 2.36 9.24 1.07
C THR A 45 1.17 9.54 1.98
N GLU A 46 -0.04 9.15 1.58
CA GLU A 46 -1.25 9.29 2.41
C GLU A 46 -1.18 8.49 3.71
N LYS A 47 -0.64 7.26 3.67
CA LYS A 47 -0.41 6.44 4.86
C LYS A 47 0.64 7.03 5.81
N HIS A 48 1.69 7.64 5.27
CA HIS A 48 2.69 8.34 6.10
C HIS A 48 2.09 9.55 6.80
N LEU A 49 1.23 10.31 6.11
CA LEU A 49 0.49 11.43 6.70
C LEU A 49 -0.46 10.98 7.83
N SER A 50 -1.14 9.83 7.67
CA SER A 50 -2.02 9.33 8.73
C SER A 50 -1.23 8.88 9.96
N MET A 51 -0.08 8.24 9.80
CA MET A 51 0.81 7.88 10.91
C MET A 51 1.36 9.13 11.64
N PHE A 52 1.77 10.16 10.89
CA PHE A 52 2.19 11.45 11.45
C PHE A 52 1.13 12.06 12.37
N ASN A 53 -0.13 12.07 11.91
CA ASN A 53 -1.23 12.60 12.70
C ASN A 53 -1.48 11.78 13.99
N ILE A 54 -1.34 10.45 13.95
CA ILE A 54 -1.51 9.59 15.14
C ILE A 54 -0.44 9.91 16.19
N VAL A 55 0.83 9.97 15.79
CA VAL A 55 1.96 10.27 16.69
C VAL A 55 1.80 11.65 17.34
N HIS A 56 1.26 12.63 16.61
CA HIS A 56 1.03 13.97 17.15
C HIS A 56 -0.16 14.05 18.13
N ILE A 57 -1.14 13.13 18.04
CA ILE A 57 -2.32 13.13 18.93
C ILE A 57 -2.01 12.45 20.28
N ILE A 58 -1.03 11.55 20.31
CA ILE A 58 -0.67 10.79 21.51
C ILE A 58 0.44 11.54 22.26
N ASP A 59 0.13 12.05 23.45
CA ASP A 59 1.13 12.69 24.32
C ASP A 59 2.27 11.70 24.65
N ASN A 60 3.52 12.17 24.54
CA ASN A 60 4.75 11.38 24.73
C ASN A 60 4.90 10.15 23.81
N CYS A 61 4.32 10.16 22.61
CA CYS A 61 4.56 9.12 21.62
C CYS A 61 6.01 9.16 21.08
N ARG A 62 6.65 7.99 20.95
CA ARG A 62 8.04 7.89 20.48
C ARG A 62 8.12 8.25 18.99
N SER A 63 8.98 9.18 18.63
CA SER A 63 9.14 9.64 17.23
C SER A 63 9.67 8.55 16.29
N GLU A 64 10.28 7.49 16.83
CA GLU A 64 10.83 6.37 16.05
C GLU A 64 9.75 5.59 15.28
N PHE A 65 8.47 5.65 15.70
CA PHE A 65 7.35 5.03 14.99
C PHE A 65 7.15 5.58 13.57
N LEU A 66 7.54 6.84 13.32
CA LEU A 66 7.49 7.45 11.98
C LEU A 66 8.62 6.99 11.07
N ALA A 67 9.77 6.62 11.64
CA ALA A 67 10.98 6.28 10.89
C ALA A 67 10.92 4.88 10.28
N ALA A 68 10.13 3.97 10.86
CA ALA A 68 10.17 2.55 10.53
C ALA A 68 9.25 2.11 9.35
N HIS A 69 8.72 3.05 8.56
CA HIS A 69 7.80 2.76 7.44
C HIS A 69 6.64 1.82 7.81
N HIS A 70 6.13 1.94 9.04
CA HIS A 70 4.94 1.19 9.46
C HIS A 70 3.71 1.69 8.71
N ASP A 71 2.90 0.75 8.23
CA ASP A 71 1.60 1.04 7.65
C ASP A 71 0.56 1.01 8.77
N TYR A 72 -0.09 2.14 9.05
CA TYR A 72 -1.28 2.15 9.91
C TYR A 72 -2.42 1.41 9.21
N ILE A 73 -3.01 0.46 9.93
CA ILE A 73 -4.07 -0.44 9.47
C ILE A 73 -5.41 0.05 9.99
N LYS A 74 -5.59 0.21 11.31
CA LYS A 74 -6.90 0.53 11.90
C LYS A 74 -6.85 0.99 13.36
N LYS A 75 -7.82 1.84 13.74
CA LYS A 75 -8.09 2.29 15.11
C LYS A 75 -9.25 1.51 15.70
N PHE A 76 -9.07 1.05 16.94
CA PHE A 76 -10.09 0.37 17.72
C PHE A 76 -10.31 1.09 19.04
N GLN A 77 -11.58 1.24 19.43
CA GLN A 77 -11.94 1.60 20.80
C GLN A 77 -12.16 0.30 21.55
N VAL A 78 -11.35 0.05 22.57
CA VAL A 78 -11.38 -1.18 23.37
C VAL A 78 -11.55 -0.82 24.84
N ILE A 79 -12.10 -1.75 25.62
CA ILE A 79 -12.19 -1.64 27.07
C ILE A 79 -11.26 -2.70 27.63
N GLU A 80 -10.40 -2.31 28.55
CA GLU A 80 -9.54 -3.24 29.23
C GLU A 80 -10.35 -4.09 30.23
N LEU A 81 -10.27 -5.42 30.08
CA LEU A 81 -10.98 -6.36 30.96
C LEU A 81 -10.12 -6.84 32.13
N GLN A 82 -8.80 -6.99 31.91
CA GLN A 82 -7.82 -7.34 32.93
C GLN A 82 -6.89 -6.14 33.12
N GLN A 83 -6.77 -5.61 34.34
CA GLN A 83 -6.07 -4.35 34.67
C GLN A 83 -4.54 -4.48 34.59
N GLU A 84 -4.00 -4.77 33.41
CA GLU A 84 -2.56 -4.97 33.20
C GLU A 84 -1.88 -3.73 32.60
N LEU A 85 -2.60 -2.94 31.82
CA LEU A 85 -2.14 -1.75 31.09
C LEU A 85 -2.61 -0.47 31.78
N THR A 86 -3.83 -0.45 32.29
CA THR A 86 -4.38 0.67 33.05
C THR A 86 -4.90 0.21 34.40
N THR A 87 -4.61 0.99 35.45
CA THR A 87 -4.95 0.68 36.85
C THR A 87 -6.46 0.72 37.13
N ILE A 88 -7.27 1.17 36.16
CA ILE A 88 -8.72 1.36 36.24
C ILE A 88 -9.31 0.91 34.90
N GLN A 89 -10.52 0.32 34.87
CA GLN A 89 -11.22 0.05 33.60
C GLN A 89 -11.47 1.36 32.84
N LEU A 90 -10.64 1.60 31.83
CA LEU A 90 -10.68 2.78 30.99
C LEU A 90 -10.96 2.40 29.53
N HIS A 91 -11.58 3.33 28.81
CA HIS A 91 -11.68 3.24 27.35
C HIS A 91 -10.30 3.49 26.75
N ILE A 92 -9.71 2.47 26.16
CA ILE A 92 -8.41 2.52 25.51
C ILE A 92 -8.61 2.66 24.01
N THR A 93 -7.77 3.47 23.38
CA THR A 93 -7.67 3.54 21.93
C THR A 93 -6.46 2.73 21.48
N HIS A 94 -6.70 1.67 20.71
CA HIS A 94 -5.65 0.84 20.13
C HIS A 94 -5.45 1.21 18.65
N PHE A 95 -4.20 1.43 18.26
CA PHE A 95 -3.80 1.70 16.88
C PHE A 95 -2.97 0.52 16.38
N LEU A 96 -3.44 -0.13 15.30
CA LEU A 96 -2.78 -1.22 14.59
C LEU A 96 -2.20 -0.71 13.27
#